data_AF-A0A359CF92-F1
#
_entry.id   AF-A0A359CF92-F1
#
_cell.length_a   1.000
_cell.length_b   1.000
_cell.length_c   1.000
_cell.angle_alpha   90.00
_cell.angle_beta   90.00
_cell.angle_gamma   90.00
#
_symmetry.space_group_name_H-M   'P 1'
#
loop_
_entity.id
_entity.type
_entity.pdbx_description
1 polymer ?
#
loop_
_entity_poly.entity_id
_entity_poly.type
_entity_poly.pdbx_seq_one_letter_code
_entity_poly.pdbx_strand_id
1 'polypeptide(L)'
;MDYEEMCRILNNSKASKEQLRSALATSLGVEYVPASKEKKESIFNECKAHFFRFYANETGLTYSFSGQDAKALKELIAKVESIVNFPATDEMVVITFGLLLEKLPDWYRKNAFSIPVINKKFNEIVSSIKQSNGKGQSSISNSYKEKLLRDLQS
;
A
#
# COMPACT_ATOMS: atom_id res chain seq x y z
N MET A 1 9.78 -36.50 -18.75
CA MET A 1 11.25 -36.39 -18.68
C MET A 1 11.79 -37.80 -18.78
N ASP A 2 12.71 -38.05 -19.70
CA ASP A 2 13.31 -39.38 -19.89
C ASP A 2 14.40 -39.65 -18.83
N TYR A 3 14.71 -40.92 -18.55
CA TYR A 3 15.66 -41.32 -17.50
C TYR A 3 17.07 -40.78 -17.78
N GLU A 4 17.51 -40.82 -19.04
CA GLU A 4 18.82 -40.29 -19.44
C GLU A 4 18.89 -38.76 -19.26
N GLU A 5 17.79 -38.07 -19.57
CA GLU A 5 17.68 -36.61 -19.44
C GLU A 5 17.68 -36.18 -17.97
N MET A 6 17.00 -36.93 -17.10
CA MET A 6 17.03 -36.75 -15.64
C MET A 6 18.44 -36.90 -15.07
N CYS A 7 19.15 -37.98 -15.43
CA CYS A 7 20.53 -38.24 -14.98
C CYS A 7 21.50 -37.16 -15.47
N ARG A 8 21.29 -36.65 -16.69
CA ARG A 8 22.08 -35.55 -17.25
C ARG A 8 21.86 -34.24 -16.48
N ILE A 9 20.64 -33.94 -16.08
CA ILE A 9 20.30 -32.73 -15.32
C ILE A 9 20.85 -32.81 -13.88
N LEU A 10 20.72 -33.96 -13.21
CA LEU A 10 21.21 -34.15 -11.84
C LEU A 10 22.73 -34.06 -11.72
N ASN A 11 23.47 -34.53 -12.73
CA ASN A 11 24.93 -34.50 -12.75
C ASN A 11 25.51 -33.19 -13.32
N ASN A 12 24.67 -32.26 -13.79
CA ASN A 12 25.13 -31.01 -14.38
C ASN A 12 25.23 -29.89 -13.32
N SER A 13 26.45 -29.45 -13.01
CA SER A 13 26.71 -28.36 -12.06
C SER A 13 26.19 -26.99 -12.49
N LYS A 14 25.81 -26.82 -13.76
CA LYS A 14 25.21 -25.59 -14.30
C LYS A 14 23.67 -25.64 -14.37
N ALA A 15 23.05 -26.75 -13.95
CA ALA A 15 21.59 -26.85 -13.97
C ALA A 15 20.96 -25.86 -12.99
N SER A 16 19.82 -25.28 -13.38
CA SER A 16 19.09 -24.36 -12.51
C SER A 16 18.46 -25.11 -11.33
N LYS A 17 18.19 -24.39 -10.23
CA LYS A 17 17.55 -24.98 -9.04
C LYS A 17 16.17 -25.57 -9.34
N GLU A 18 15.48 -25.06 -10.34
CA GLU A 18 14.17 -25.57 -10.79
C GLU A 18 14.33 -26.85 -11.61
N GLN A 19 15.33 -26.91 -12.49
CA GLN A 19 15.67 -28.10 -13.27
C GLN A 19 16.12 -29.26 -12.36
N LEU A 20 16.91 -28.97 -11.33
CA LEU A 20 17.33 -29.97 -10.36
C LEU A 20 16.15 -30.51 -9.56
N ARG A 21 15.20 -29.65 -9.17
CA ARG A 21 14.00 -30.07 -8.43
C ARG A 21 13.03 -30.87 -9.28
N SER A 22 12.86 -30.53 -10.55
CA SER A 22 12.02 -31.31 -11.47
C SER A 22 12.63 -32.69 -11.75
N ALA A 23 13.94 -32.78 -11.93
CA ALA A 23 14.66 -34.05 -12.10
C ALA A 23 14.61 -34.91 -10.82
N LEU A 24 14.78 -34.31 -9.64
CA LEU A 24 14.65 -35.00 -8.35
C LEU A 24 13.24 -35.53 -8.11
N ALA A 25 12.21 -34.72 -8.39
CA ALA A 25 10.82 -35.16 -8.22
C ALA A 25 10.48 -36.32 -9.16
N THR A 26 10.95 -36.25 -10.41
CA THR A 26 10.83 -37.34 -11.39
C THR A 26 11.50 -38.63 -10.87
N SER A 27 12.69 -38.52 -10.28
CA SER A 27 13.38 -39.66 -9.65
C SER A 27 12.62 -40.27 -8.46
N LEU A 28 11.82 -39.47 -7.76
CA LEU A 28 11.03 -39.91 -6.61
C LEU A 28 9.62 -40.38 -7.00
N GLY A 29 9.26 -40.32 -8.30
CA GLY A 29 7.92 -40.65 -8.78
C GLY A 29 6.85 -39.65 -8.35
N VAL A 30 7.26 -38.43 -7.97
CA VAL A 30 6.36 -37.35 -7.52
C VAL A 30 6.34 -36.24 -8.57
N GLU A 31 5.17 -35.70 -8.85
CA GLU A 31 5.02 -34.60 -9.79
C GLU A 31 5.62 -33.30 -9.21
N TYR A 32 6.55 -32.68 -9.92
CA TYR A 32 7.10 -31.38 -9.52
C TYR A 32 6.15 -30.27 -9.93
N VAL A 33 5.41 -29.74 -8.95
CA VAL A 33 4.72 -28.46 -9.11
C VAL A 33 5.70 -27.36 -8.70
N PRO A 34 6.13 -26.47 -9.62
CA PRO A 34 6.91 -25.31 -9.22
C PRO A 34 6.06 -24.54 -8.23
N ALA A 35 6.63 -24.21 -7.06
CA ALA A 35 5.97 -23.32 -6.11
C ALA A 35 5.79 -21.98 -6.82
N SER A 36 4.60 -21.77 -7.40
CA SER A 36 4.16 -20.45 -7.79
C SER A 36 4.20 -19.65 -6.51
N LYS A 37 5.20 -18.77 -6.40
CA LYS A 37 5.07 -17.63 -5.51
C LYS A 37 3.96 -16.81 -6.15
N GLU A 38 2.71 -17.17 -5.88
CA GLU A 38 1.64 -16.21 -5.90
C GLU A 38 2.16 -15.08 -5.03
N LYS A 39 2.63 -14.02 -5.69
CA LYS A 39 2.94 -12.77 -5.01
C LYS A 39 1.58 -12.33 -4.53
N LYS A 40 1.17 -12.75 -3.33
CA LYS A 40 0.11 -12.08 -2.58
C LYS A 40 0.45 -10.60 -2.72
N GLU A 41 -0.36 -9.88 -3.47
CA GLU A 41 -0.14 -8.47 -3.67
C GLU A 41 -0.09 -7.89 -2.26
N SER A 42 1.05 -7.32 -1.90
CA SER A 42 1.19 -6.75 -0.58
C SER A 42 0.14 -5.65 -0.46
N ILE A 43 -0.55 -5.55 0.68
CA ILE A 43 -1.47 -4.45 1.04
C ILE A 43 -0.89 -3.10 0.62
N PHE A 44 0.43 -2.96 0.73
CA PHE A 44 1.19 -1.81 0.26
C PHE A 44 0.99 -1.49 -1.24
N ASN A 45 1.08 -2.50 -2.11
CA ASN A 45 0.89 -2.33 -3.56
C ASN A 45 -0.56 -2.01 -3.89
N GLU A 46 -1.54 -2.62 -3.21
CA GLU A 46 -2.95 -2.32 -3.40
C GLU A 46 -3.29 -0.88 -2.99
N CYS A 47 -2.87 -0.45 -1.79
CA CYS A 47 -3.03 0.92 -1.33
C CYS A 47 -2.31 1.91 -2.26
N LYS A 48 -1.12 1.55 -2.75
CA LYS A 48 -0.36 2.37 -3.71
C LYS A 48 -1.12 2.53 -5.03
N ALA A 49 -1.67 1.44 -5.56
CA ALA A 49 -2.45 1.46 -6.79
C ALA A 49 -3.73 2.30 -6.63
N HIS A 50 -4.42 2.16 -5.49
CA HIS A 50 -5.57 2.99 -5.14
C HIS A 50 -5.21 4.47 -5.09
N PHE A 51 -4.11 4.82 -4.43
CA PHE A 51 -3.65 6.21 -4.38
C PHE A 51 -3.33 6.77 -5.76
N PHE A 52 -2.63 6.01 -6.63
CA PHE A 52 -2.33 6.47 -7.99
C PHE A 52 -3.56 6.67 -8.84
N ARG A 53 -4.55 5.76 -8.76
CA ARG A 53 -5.82 5.93 -9.47
C ARG A 53 -6.55 7.17 -8.99
N PHE A 54 -6.61 7.38 -7.67
CA PHE A 54 -7.25 8.56 -7.10
C PHE A 54 -6.52 9.85 -7.49
N TYR A 55 -5.18 9.86 -7.41
CA TYR A 55 -4.34 10.98 -7.85
C TYR A 55 -4.59 11.35 -9.31
N ALA A 56 -4.55 10.34 -10.19
CA ALA A 56 -4.75 10.54 -11.62
C ALA A 56 -6.16 11.04 -11.94
N ASN A 57 -7.18 10.56 -11.22
CA ASN A 57 -8.55 11.02 -11.40
C ASN A 57 -8.74 12.49 -10.96
N GLU A 58 -8.14 12.89 -9.84
CA GLU A 58 -8.33 14.25 -9.30
C GLU A 58 -7.46 15.30 -10.01
N THR A 59 -6.24 14.94 -10.39
CA THR A 59 -5.26 15.89 -10.94
C THR A 59 -5.04 15.75 -12.44
N GLY A 60 -5.43 14.62 -13.05
CA GLY A 60 -5.11 14.29 -14.44
C GLY A 60 -3.63 14.01 -14.70
N LEU A 61 -2.79 13.98 -13.66
CA LEU A 61 -1.34 13.86 -13.77
C LEU A 61 -0.84 12.49 -13.27
N THR A 62 0.36 12.10 -13.69
CA THR A 62 1.04 10.91 -13.16
C THR A 62 1.84 11.26 -11.91
N TYR A 63 1.60 10.57 -10.81
CA TYR A 63 2.31 10.80 -9.56
C TYR A 63 3.76 10.29 -9.61
N SER A 64 4.72 11.16 -9.28
CA SER A 64 6.12 10.75 -9.13
C SER A 64 6.36 10.12 -7.76
N PHE A 65 6.44 8.79 -7.72
CA PHE A 65 6.63 8.04 -6.49
C PHE A 65 8.12 7.87 -6.14
N SER A 66 8.51 8.42 -4.99
CA SER A 66 9.86 8.36 -4.43
C SER A 66 9.95 7.38 -3.26
N GLY A 67 11.18 7.12 -2.77
CA GLY A 67 11.39 6.32 -1.56
C GLY A 67 10.80 6.94 -0.28
N GLN A 68 10.67 8.28 -0.23
CA GLN A 68 10.01 8.96 0.89
C GLN A 68 8.51 8.67 0.91
N ASP A 69 7.88 8.58 -0.26
CA ASP A 69 6.48 8.18 -0.41
C ASP A 69 6.25 6.75 0.05
N ALA A 70 7.18 5.84 -0.23
CA ALA A 70 7.11 4.47 0.22
C ALA A 70 7.13 4.36 1.75
N LYS A 71 7.98 5.14 2.42
CA LYS A 71 8.01 5.20 3.89
C LYS A 71 6.70 5.78 4.44
N ALA A 72 6.25 6.89 3.87
CA ALA A 72 5.01 7.54 4.30
C ALA A 72 3.78 6.66 4.11
N LEU A 73 3.71 5.90 3.00
CA LEU A 73 2.60 4.98 2.75
C LEU A 73 2.57 3.85 3.79
N LYS A 74 3.73 3.28 4.16
CA LYS A 74 3.80 2.25 5.21
C LYS A 74 3.32 2.77 6.57
N GLU A 75 3.77 3.96 6.95
CA GLU A 75 3.34 4.58 8.21
C GLU A 75 1.83 4.89 8.20
N LEU A 76 1.30 5.31 7.05
CA LEU A 76 -0.11 5.60 6.88
C LEU A 76 -0.96 4.31 6.97
N ILE A 77 -0.53 3.22 6.33
CA ILE A 77 -1.16 1.90 6.47
C ILE A 77 -1.19 1.46 7.94
N ALA A 78 -0.07 1.56 8.66
CA ALA A 78 0.00 1.21 10.09
C ALA A 78 -0.94 2.07 10.95
N LYS A 79 -1.13 3.35 10.61
CA LYS A 79 -2.11 4.21 11.29
C LYS A 79 -3.55 3.79 10.98
N VAL A 80 -3.85 3.40 9.74
CA VAL A 80 -5.18 2.91 9.37
C VAL A 80 -5.48 1.59 10.10
N GLU A 81 -4.52 0.67 10.14
CA GLU A 81 -4.61 -0.56 10.93
C GLU A 81 -4.90 -0.28 12.41
N SER A 82 -4.28 0.76 12.99
CA SER A 82 -4.54 1.15 14.39
C SER A 82 -5.95 1.71 14.63
N ILE A 83 -6.66 2.16 13.58
CA ILE A 83 -8.02 2.70 13.68
C ILE A 83 -9.08 1.60 13.51
N VAL A 84 -8.80 0.57 12.72
CA VAL A 84 -9.71 -0.54 12.48
C VAL A 84 -9.66 -1.49 13.69
N ASN A 85 -10.72 -1.51 14.51
CA ASN A 85 -10.82 -2.43 15.64
C ASN A 85 -10.82 -3.89 15.18
N PHE A 86 -10.10 -4.74 15.92
CA PHE A 86 -9.82 -6.14 15.56
C PHE A 86 -11.08 -7.02 15.38
N PRO A 87 -11.03 -8.01 14.46
CA PRO A 87 -9.93 -8.32 13.55
C PRO A 87 -9.95 -7.44 12.30
N ALA A 88 -8.86 -6.68 12.08
CA ALA A 88 -8.68 -5.91 10.86
C ALA A 88 -8.24 -6.85 9.73
N THR A 89 -9.12 -7.11 8.78
CA THR A 89 -8.76 -7.83 7.55
C THR A 89 -8.00 -6.87 6.62
N ASP A 90 -7.03 -7.38 5.88
CA ASP A 90 -6.27 -6.65 4.85
C ASP A 90 -7.20 -5.81 3.93
N GLU A 91 -8.33 -6.39 3.52
CA GLU A 91 -9.36 -5.72 2.72
C GLU A 91 -9.96 -4.50 3.43
N MET A 92 -10.22 -4.57 4.73
CA MET A 92 -10.76 -3.45 5.51
C MET A 92 -9.78 -2.28 5.58
N VAL A 93 -8.48 -2.56 5.64
CA VAL A 93 -7.43 -1.55 5.63
C VAL A 93 -7.41 -0.83 4.28
N VAL A 94 -7.48 -1.57 3.17
CA VAL A 94 -7.52 -1.00 1.81
C VAL A 94 -8.79 -0.17 1.59
N ILE A 95 -9.95 -0.67 2.01
CA ILE A 95 -11.23 0.05 1.91
C ILE A 95 -11.19 1.33 2.75
N THR A 96 -10.69 1.25 3.98
CA THR A 96 -10.61 2.40 4.89
C THR A 96 -9.61 3.44 4.37
N PHE A 97 -8.50 3.00 3.79
CA PHE A 97 -7.55 3.87 3.11
C PHE A 97 -8.19 4.58 1.90
N GLY A 98 -8.95 3.85 1.06
CA GLY A 98 -9.69 4.43 -0.05
C GLY A 98 -10.72 5.48 0.40
N LEU A 99 -11.51 5.16 1.44
CA LEU A 99 -12.46 6.10 2.04
C LEU A 99 -11.79 7.35 2.61
N LEU A 100 -10.60 7.20 3.19
CA LEU A 100 -9.83 8.34 3.69
C LEU A 100 -9.40 9.26 2.54
N LEU A 101 -9.00 8.71 1.39
CA LEU A 101 -8.68 9.49 0.19
C LEU A 101 -9.91 10.22 -0.36
N GLU A 102 -11.06 9.55 -0.43
CA GLU A 102 -12.32 10.18 -0.87
C GLU A 102 -12.76 11.32 0.05
N LYS A 103 -12.55 11.18 1.36
CA LYS A 103 -12.90 12.19 2.36
C LYS A 103 -11.80 13.23 2.59
N LEU A 104 -10.76 13.27 1.75
CA LEU A 104 -9.76 14.33 1.81
C LEU A 104 -10.40 15.70 1.55
N PRO A 105 -10.14 16.70 2.42
CA PRO A 105 -10.62 18.06 2.22
C PRO A 105 -10.18 18.66 0.87
N ASP A 106 -11.00 19.53 0.29
CA ASP A 106 -10.77 20.13 -1.03
C ASP A 106 -9.45 20.89 -1.15
N TRP A 107 -8.95 21.44 -0.04
CA TRP A 107 -7.67 22.15 -0.02
C TRP A 107 -6.46 21.20 -0.16
N TYR A 108 -6.59 19.91 0.22
CA TYR A 108 -5.58 18.88 -0.10
C TYR A 108 -5.59 18.52 -1.56
N ARG A 109 -6.78 18.37 -2.15
CA ARG A 109 -6.97 18.05 -3.57
C ARG A 109 -6.35 19.11 -4.48
N LYS A 110 -6.38 20.39 -4.06
CA LYS A 110 -5.90 21.52 -4.87
C LYS A 110 -4.43 21.88 -4.69
N ASN A 111 -3.84 21.73 -3.50
CA ASN A 111 -2.53 22.35 -3.21
C ASN A 111 -1.43 21.41 -2.69
N ALA A 112 -1.74 20.23 -2.14
CA ALA A 112 -0.74 19.42 -1.43
C ALA A 112 -1.03 17.91 -1.50
N PHE A 113 -1.37 17.44 -2.69
CA PHE A 113 -1.82 16.06 -2.90
C PHE A 113 -0.61 15.11 -3.01
N SER A 114 0.06 14.81 -1.89
CA SER A 114 1.18 13.87 -1.82
C SER A 114 1.10 12.96 -0.59
N ILE A 115 1.54 11.71 -0.73
CA ILE A 115 1.50 10.70 0.35
C ILE A 115 2.20 11.19 1.63
N PRO A 116 3.37 11.85 1.60
CA PRO A 116 4.06 12.32 2.79
C PRO A 116 3.30 13.42 3.52
N VAL A 117 2.63 14.31 2.78
CA VAL A 117 1.80 15.37 3.36
C VAL A 117 0.57 14.76 4.02
N ILE A 118 -0.11 13.82 3.34
CA ILE A 118 -1.26 13.09 3.89
C ILE A 118 -0.84 12.36 5.17
N ASN A 119 0.31 11.69 5.19
CA ASN A 119 0.79 10.98 6.38
C ASN A 119 1.12 11.93 7.54
N LYS A 120 1.82 13.05 7.29
CA LYS A 120 2.11 14.08 8.31
C LYS A 120 0.84 14.64 8.93
N LYS A 121 -0.21 14.77 8.13
CA LYS A 121 -1.47 15.42 8.49
C LYS A 121 -2.61 14.44 8.74
N PHE A 122 -2.31 13.16 8.82
CA PHE A 122 -3.29 12.09 8.97
C PHE A 122 -4.21 12.31 10.18
N ASN A 123 -3.66 12.71 11.32
CA ASN A 123 -4.45 12.98 12.54
C ASN A 123 -5.42 14.14 12.34
N GLU A 124 -5.03 15.18 11.58
CA GLU A 124 -5.88 16.32 11.25
C GLU A 124 -6.99 15.91 10.29
N ILE A 125 -6.67 15.10 9.27
CA ILE A 125 -7.65 14.54 8.33
C ILE A 125 -8.68 13.70 9.08
N VAL A 126 -8.24 12.73 9.89
CA VAL A 126 -9.13 11.88 10.69
C VAL A 126 -9.99 12.72 11.63
N SER A 127 -9.43 13.75 12.26
CA SER A 127 -10.20 14.66 13.12
C SER A 127 -11.24 15.45 12.33
N SER A 128 -10.90 15.95 11.14
CA SER A 128 -11.83 16.66 10.25
C SER A 128 -12.97 15.75 9.75
N ILE A 129 -12.67 14.49 9.44
CA ILE A 129 -13.67 13.49 9.02
C ILE A 129 -14.60 13.15 10.18
N LYS A 130 -14.07 12.96 11.40
CA LYS A 130 -14.88 12.75 12.60
C LYS A 130 -15.79 13.94 12.89
N GLN A 131 -15.30 15.16 12.69
CA GLN A 131 -16.09 16.39 12.86
C GLN A 131 -17.16 16.58 11.78
N SER A 132 -16.90 16.14 10.54
CA SER A 132 -17.87 16.24 9.45
C SER A 132 -19.03 15.24 9.58
N ASN A 133 -18.82 14.10 10.24
CA ASN A 133 -19.86 13.09 10.47
C ASN A 133 -20.60 13.26 11.80
N GLY A 134 -20.07 14.08 12.71
CA GLY A 134 -20.72 14.45 13.97
C GLY A 134 -21.44 15.78 13.84
N LYS A 135 -22.77 15.77 13.79
CA LYS A 135 -23.56 16.96 14.16
C LYS A 135 -23.21 17.33 15.61
N GLY A 136 -22.32 18.31 15.79
CA GLY A 136 -22.10 18.98 17.07
C GLY A 136 -20.65 19.02 17.56
N GLN A 137 -20.25 20.24 17.97
CA GLN A 137 -19.10 20.60 18.81
C GLN A 137 -17.71 20.71 18.17
N SER A 138 -17.48 21.92 17.68
CA SER A 138 -16.24 22.70 17.72
C SER A 138 -15.24 22.35 18.84
N SER A 139 -14.05 21.90 18.47
CA SER A 139 -12.82 22.11 19.25
C SER A 139 -11.56 21.96 18.38
N ILE A 140 -11.42 22.83 17.38
CA ILE A 140 -10.08 23.19 16.88
C ILE A 140 -9.95 24.68 17.18
N SER A 141 -9.03 25.00 18.09
CA SER A 141 -8.68 26.38 18.44
C SER A 141 -8.39 27.18 17.17
N ASN A 142 -8.98 28.37 17.03
CA ASN A 142 -8.68 29.27 15.92
C ASN A 142 -7.17 29.58 15.81
N SER A 143 -6.44 29.54 16.93
CA SER A 143 -4.98 29.71 16.93
C SER A 143 -4.25 28.60 16.16
N TYR A 144 -4.80 27.38 16.12
CA TYR A 144 -4.21 26.27 15.37
C TYR A 144 -4.48 26.43 13.87
N LYS A 145 -5.67 26.90 13.48
CA LYS A 145 -6.00 27.22 12.08
C LYS A 145 -5.11 28.34 11.53
N GLU A 146 -4.85 29.37 12.32
CA GLU A 146 -3.97 30.48 11.93
C GLU A 146 -2.51 30.04 11.80
N LYS A 147 -2.05 29.15 12.69
CA LYS A 147 -0.69 28.59 12.60
C LYS A 147 -0.51 27.73 11.35
N LEU A 148 -1.54 26.96 10.98
CA LEU A 148 -1.56 26.16 9.76
C LEU A 148 -1.52 27.03 8.50
N LEU A 149 -2.26 28.15 8.48
CA LEU A 149 -2.22 29.09 7.35
C LEU A 149 -0.85 29.76 7.20
N ARG A 150 -0.14 30.03 8.30
CA ARG A 150 1.21 30.62 8.27
C ARG A 150 2.29 29.66 7.81
N ASP A 151 2.27 28.41 8.29
CA ASP A 151 3.24 27.38 7.88
C ASP A 151 3.10 27.00 6.39
N LEU A 152 1.96 27.30 5.76
CA LEU A 152 1.70 27.04 4.34
C LEU A 152 2.09 28.21 3.41
N GLN A 153 2.30 29.41 3.96
CA GLN A 153 2.71 30.60 3.20
C GLN A 153 4.22 30.87 3.25
N SER A 154 4.97 30.12 4.08
CA SER A 154 6.44 30.18 4.18
C SER A 154 7.09 29.11 3.31
#